data_AF-A0A0J1DLW9-F1
#
_entry.id   AF-A0A0J1DLW9-F1
#
_cell.length_a   1.000
_cell.length_b   1.000
_cell.length_c   1.000
_cell.angle_alpha   90.00
_cell.angle_beta   90.00
_cell.angle_gamma   90.00
#
_symmetry.space_group_name_H-M   'P 1'
#
loop_
_entity.id
_entity.type
_entity.pdbx_description
1 polymer ?
#
loop_
_entity_poly.entity_id
_entity_poly.type
_entity_poly.pdbx_seq_one_letter_code
_entity_poly.pdbx_strand_id
1 'polypeptide(L)' 'MTRQYTNEFKAQVLKEVQEVGNAALVARRYGLSKNTVYTWMRAA' A
#
# COMPACT_ATOMS: atom_id res chain seq x y z
N MET A 1 8.15 14.68 -10.93
CA MET A 1 6.78 14.25 -10.62
C MET A 1 6.78 13.20 -9.53
N THR A 2 6.38 13.53 -8.31
CA THR A 2 6.05 12.52 -7.29
C THR A 2 4.72 11.88 -7.69
N ARG A 3 4.68 10.54 -7.80
CA ARG A 3 3.41 9.81 -7.94
C ARG A 3 2.63 10.04 -6.63
N GLN A 4 1.70 11.00 -6.64
CA GLN A 4 0.82 11.24 -5.52
C GLN A 4 -0.31 10.22 -5.59
N TYR A 5 -0.29 9.27 -4.67
CA TYR A 5 -1.41 8.38 -4.45
C TYR A 5 -2.44 9.09 -3.57
N THR A 6 -3.71 9.04 -3.97
CA THR A 6 -4.81 9.59 -3.16
C THR A 6 -4.89 8.87 -1.83
N ASN A 7 -5.42 9.54 -0.81
CA ASN A 7 -5.59 8.95 0.52
C ASN A 7 -6.54 7.75 0.48
N GLU A 8 -7.55 7.78 -0.38
CA GLU A 8 -8.49 6.67 -0.61
C GLU A 8 -7.75 5.42 -1.13
N PHE A 9 -6.84 5.60 -2.10
CA PHE A 9 -6.05 4.50 -2.64
C PHE A 9 -5.13 3.90 -1.57
N LYS A 10 -4.47 4.73 -0.78
CA LYS A 10 -3.64 4.26 0.34
C LYS A 10 -4.47 3.48 1.36
N ALA A 11 -5.67 3.97 1.70
CA ALA A 11 -6.57 3.31 2.64
C ALA A 11 -7.04 1.95 2.13
N GLN A 12 -7.40 1.85 0.84
CA GLN A 12 -7.78 0.58 0.22
C GLN A 12 -6.63 -0.43 0.28
N VAL A 13 -5.42 -0.01 -0.11
CA VAL A 13 -4.23 -0.87 -0.06
C VAL A 13 -3.94 -1.31 1.38
N LEU A 14 -3.94 -0.40 2.36
CA LEU A 14 -3.67 -0.74 3.77
C LEU A 14 -4.72 -1.69 4.35
N LYS A 15 -6.00 -1.51 4.01
CA LYS A 15 -7.08 -2.40 4.42
C LYS A 15 -6.89 -3.81 3.86
N GLU A 16 -6.62 -3.93 2.56
CA GLU A 16 -6.41 -5.23 1.92
C GLU A 16 -5.14 -5.91 2.47
N VAL A 17 -4.10 -5.14 2.80
CA VAL A 17 -2.91 -5.67 3.48
C VAL A 17 -3.24 -6.21 4.87
N GLN A 18 -4.12 -5.55 5.64
CA GLN A 18 -4.58 -6.07 6.93
C GLN A 18 -5.41 -7.34 6.79
N GLU A 19 -6.31 -7.41 5.79
CA GLU A 19 -7.15 -8.59 5.58
C GLU A 19 -6.36 -9.80 5.04
N VAL A 20 -5.43 -9.57 4.12
CA VAL A 20 -4.61 -10.65 3.51
C VAL A 20 -3.41 -11.01 4.38
N GLY A 21 -2.92 -10.07 5.20
CA GLY A 21 -1.69 -10.21 6.00
C GLY A 21 -0.40 -10.17 5.19
N ASN A 22 -0.46 -9.92 3.87
CA ASN A 22 0.70 -9.96 2.98
C ASN A 22 0.87 -8.66 2.18
N ALA A 23 1.63 -7.71 2.75
CA ALA A 23 1.95 -6.42 2.14
C ALA A 23 2.63 -6.54 0.77
N ALA A 24 3.52 -7.52 0.59
CA ALA A 24 4.25 -7.70 -0.65
C ALA A 24 3.35 -8.20 -1.79
N LEU A 25 2.42 -9.11 -1.48
CA LEU A 25 1.44 -9.61 -2.45
C LEU A 25 0.51 -8.51 -2.94
N VAL A 26 -0.05 -7.75 -2.01
CA VAL A 26 -0.93 -6.62 -2.32
C VAL A 26 -0.17 -5.55 -3.09
N ALA A 27 1.05 -5.19 -2.66
CA ALA A 27 1.89 -4.25 -3.41
C ALA A 27 2.07 -4.71 -4.87
N ARG A 28 2.36 -5.99 -5.09
CA ARG A 28 2.56 -6.55 -6.44
C ARG A 28 1.29 -6.51 -7.29
N ARG A 29 0.11 -6.75 -6.70
CA ARG A 29 -1.19 -6.62 -7.38
C ARG A 29 -1.44 -5.21 -7.90
N TYR A 30 -1.07 -4.20 -7.12
CA TYR A 30 -1.25 -2.79 -7.47
C TYR A 30 -0.05 -2.20 -8.22
N GLY A 31 0.96 -3.00 -8.58
CA GLY A 31 2.18 -2.52 -9.24
C GLY A 31 3.02 -1.57 -8.35
N LEU A 32 2.83 -1.65 -7.03
CA LEU A 32 3.55 -0.90 -6.03
C LEU A 32 4.82 -1.65 -5.59
N SER A 33 5.81 -0.89 -5.16
CA SER A 33 6.94 -1.46 -4.45
C SER A 33 6.53 -1.81 -3.02
N LYS A 34 7.03 -2.93 -2.49
CA LYS A 34 6.83 -3.32 -1.09
C LYS A 34 7.17 -2.18 -0.12
N ASN A 35 8.25 -1.44 -0.40
CA ASN A 35 8.69 -0.31 0.40
C ASN A 35 7.64 0.80 0.47
N THR A 36 6.93 1.09 -0.63
CA THR A 36 5.85 2.08 -0.64
C THR A 36 4.75 1.74 0.36
N VAL A 37 4.32 0.47 0.38
CA VAL A 37 3.28 -0.01 1.28
C VAL A 37 3.77 -0.02 2.73
N TYR A 38 5.01 -0.45 2.99
CA TYR A 38 5.60 -0.38 4.33
C TYR A 38 5.74 1.07 4.85
N THR A 39 6.08 2.02 3.98
CA THR A 39 6.11 3.44 4.35
C THR A 39 4.74 3.94 4.76
N TRP A 40 3.66 3.54 4.05
CA TRP A 40 2.30 3.91 4.44
C TRP A 40 1.87 3.25 5.74
N MET A 41 2.23 1.98 5.93
CA MET A 41 1.94 1.25 7.18
C MET A 41 2.66 1.84 8.39
N ARG A 42 3.84 2.46 8.20
CA ARG A 42 4.58 3.18 9.26
C ARG A 42 4.09 4.61 9.50
N ALA A 43 3.43 5.21 8.52
CA ALA A 43 2.93 6.58 8.59
C ALA A 43 1.46 6.67 9.04
N ALA A 44 0.74 5.54 9.00
CA ALA A 44 -0.59 5.34 9.58
C ALA A 44 -0.47 5.07 11.09
#